data_AF-A0A354AZI0-F1
#
_entry.id   AF-A0A354AZI0-F1
#
_cell.length_a   1.000
_cell.length_b   1.000
_cell.length_c   1.000
_cell.angle_alpha   90.00
_cell.angle_beta   90.00
_cell.angle_gamma   90.00
#
_symmetry.space_group_name_H-M   'P 1'
#
loop_
_entity.id
_entity.type
_entity.pdbx_description
1 polymer ?
#
loop_
_entity_poly.entity_id
_entity_poly.type
_entity_poly.pdbx_seq_one_letter_code
_entity_poly.pdbx_strand_id
1 'polypeptide(L)'
;MFDGLLQQLAAAAELCLKPQRYGARYVDQPVAGSFDCCLRLEARDQAGERHGAADLELEIYRSGSSLNLMLSRPDQPLAPLLWHGQHPVWMDANSGERCERPPDGAPLEALARRVRALL
;
A
#
# COMPACT_ATOMS: atom_id res chain seq x y z
N MET A 1 2.05 17.85 12.86
CA MET A 1 2.77 16.89 11.99
C MET A 1 2.17 15.53 12.33
N PHE A 2 1.88 14.64 11.37
CA PHE A 2 1.15 13.39 11.63
C PHE A 2 2.00 12.41 12.45
N ASP A 3 2.07 12.64 13.76
CA ASP A 3 2.74 11.75 14.70
C ASP A 3 2.04 10.39 14.66
N GLY A 4 2.73 9.38 14.12
CA GLY A 4 2.27 7.99 14.13
C GLY A 4 1.63 7.46 12.84
N LEU A 5 1.58 8.21 11.72
CA LEU A 5 1.00 7.70 10.46
C LEU A 5 1.66 6.37 10.03
N LEU A 6 2.99 6.31 10.03
CA LEU A 6 3.73 5.08 9.69
C LEU A 6 3.30 3.89 10.56
N GLN A 7 3.12 4.12 11.87
CA GLN A 7 2.69 3.08 12.80
C GLN A 7 1.25 2.62 12.53
N GLN A 8 0.36 3.54 12.19
CA GLN A 8 -1.02 3.22 11.82
C GLN A 8 -1.11 2.44 10.51
N LEU A 9 -0.29 2.80 9.51
CA LEU A 9 -0.21 2.09 8.24
C LEU A 9 0.36 0.67 8.42
N ALA A 10 1.44 0.54 9.20
CA ALA A 10 1.98 -0.75 9.58
C ALA A 10 0.92 -1.62 10.27
N ALA A 11 0.23 -1.09 11.28
CA ALA A 11 -0.84 -1.82 11.98
C ALA A 11 -2.01 -2.20 11.04
N ALA A 12 -2.37 -1.35 10.08
CA ALA A 12 -3.38 -1.67 9.08
C ALA A 12 -2.93 -2.84 8.20
N ALA A 13 -1.67 -2.84 7.75
CA ALA A 13 -1.07 -3.94 6.99
C ALA A 13 -1.08 -5.24 7.79
N GLU A 14 -0.66 -5.24 9.05
CA GLU A 14 -0.66 -6.43 9.91
C GLU A 14 -2.05 -7.02 10.12
N LEU A 15 -3.10 -6.19 10.15
CA LEU A 15 -4.48 -6.65 10.30
C LEU A 15 -5.00 -7.33 9.04
N CYS A 16 -4.62 -6.82 7.87
CA CYS A 16 -5.13 -7.29 6.58
C CYS A 16 -4.29 -8.43 5.99
N LEU A 17 -2.97 -8.42 6.21
CA LEU A 17 -1.98 -9.28 5.55
C LEU A 17 -1.40 -10.28 6.54
N LYS A 18 -2.25 -11.22 6.99
CA LYS A 18 -1.81 -12.31 7.87
C LYS A 18 -1.02 -13.36 7.07
N PRO A 19 0.00 -14.01 7.66
CA PRO A 19 0.46 -13.88 9.05
C PRO A 19 1.60 -12.88 9.25
N GLN A 20 1.88 -11.98 8.31
CA GLN A 20 3.05 -11.11 8.37
C GLN A 20 2.89 -9.98 9.41
N ARG A 21 4.04 -9.51 9.91
CA ARG A 21 4.19 -8.25 10.63
C ARG A 21 4.74 -7.19 9.67
N TYR A 22 4.55 -5.91 9.96
CA TYR A 22 4.99 -4.85 9.05
C TYR A 22 5.67 -3.69 9.78
N GLY A 23 6.77 -3.21 9.19
CA GLY A 23 7.26 -1.85 9.38
C GLY A 23 6.76 -0.95 8.26
N ALA A 24 6.75 0.36 8.47
CA ALA A 24 6.47 1.33 7.42
C ALA A 24 7.55 2.42 7.41
N ARG A 25 8.00 2.81 6.23
CA ARG A 25 8.91 3.94 6.04
C ARG A 25 8.56 4.72 4.79
N TYR A 26 8.93 5.98 4.74
CA TYR A 26 8.90 6.76 3.51
C TYR A 26 9.96 6.23 2.52
N VAL A 27 9.59 6.14 1.24
CA VAL A 27 10.53 5.93 0.14
C VAL A 27 11.19 7.26 -0.21
N ASP A 28 10.37 8.31 -0.31
CA ASP A 28 10.79 9.70 -0.55
C ASP A 28 10.30 10.62 0.58
N GLN A 29 11.01 11.72 0.82
CA GLN A 29 10.56 12.70 1.81
C GLN A 29 9.22 13.31 1.38
N PRO A 30 8.18 13.28 2.24
CA PRO A 30 6.91 13.88 1.92
C PRO A 30 7.08 15.40 1.75
N VAL A 31 6.40 15.96 0.74
CA VAL A 31 6.41 17.41 0.52
C VAL A 31 5.68 18.08 1.68
N ALA A 32 6.31 19.09 2.29
CA ALA A 32 5.73 19.80 3.43
C ALA A 32 4.34 20.38 3.07
N GLY A 33 3.32 19.98 3.83
CA GLY A 33 1.94 20.42 3.60
C GLY A 33 1.15 19.60 2.59
N SER A 34 1.74 18.55 1.99
CA SER A 34 1.03 17.58 1.15
C SER A 34 0.93 16.21 1.82
N PHE A 35 -0.12 15.46 1.47
CA PHE A 35 -0.24 14.04 1.78
C PHE A 35 0.40 13.16 0.69
N ASP A 36 0.86 13.78 -0.39
CA ASP A 36 1.47 13.08 -1.51
C ASP A 36 2.79 12.48 -1.03
N CYS A 37 2.85 11.15 -1.00
CA CYS A 37 4.03 10.43 -0.54
C CYS A 37 4.06 9.00 -1.08
N CYS A 38 5.27 8.47 -1.18
CA CYS A 38 5.52 7.06 -1.44
C CYS A 38 6.08 6.41 -0.17
N LEU A 39 5.55 5.24 0.18
CA LEU A 39 5.83 4.52 1.41
C LEU A 39 6.14 3.05 1.09
N ARG A 40 7.09 2.47 1.82
CA ARG A 40 7.37 1.03 1.80
C ARG A 40 6.79 0.40 3.06
N LEU A 41 5.92 -0.60 2.87
CA LEU A 41 5.49 -1.53 3.91
C LEU A 41 6.41 -2.72 3.87
N GLU A 42 7.20 -2.85 4.93
CA GLU A 42 8.30 -3.78 5.05
C GLU A 42 7.85 -5.02 5.82
N ALA A 43 7.61 -6.14 5.14
CA ALA A 43 7.12 -7.39 5.70
C ALA A 43 8.17 -8.14 6.53
N ARG A 44 7.73 -8.62 7.70
CA ARG A 44 8.51 -9.48 8.59
C ARG A 44 7.69 -10.70 8.96
N ASP A 45 8.37 -11.80 9.24
CA ASP A 45 7.72 -12.96 9.83
C ASP A 45 7.42 -12.76 11.33
N GLN A 46 6.90 -13.80 11.99
CA GLN A 46 6.59 -13.77 13.41
C GLN A 46 7.83 -13.76 14.31
N ALA A 47 8.99 -14.19 13.81
CA ALA A 47 10.28 -14.08 14.49
C ALA A 47 10.92 -12.69 14.34
N GLY A 48 10.42 -11.87 13.41
CA GLY A 48 10.92 -10.53 13.11
C GLY A 48 11.87 -10.46 11.93
N GLU A 49 12.09 -11.59 11.24
CA GLU A 49 12.98 -11.70 10.10
C GLU A 49 12.39 -11.02 8.87
N ARG A 50 13.24 -10.36 8.07
CA ARG A 50 12.82 -9.65 6.84
C ARG A 50 12.32 -10.63 5.78
N HIS A 51 11.19 -10.32 5.16
CA HIS A 51 10.63 -11.09 4.05
C HIS A 51 10.31 -10.19 2.85
N GLY A 52 11.35 -9.80 2.09
CA GLY A 52 11.25 -8.80 1.02
C GLY A 52 10.19 -9.10 -0.06
N ALA A 53 9.98 -10.39 -0.39
CA ALA A 53 8.99 -10.79 -1.39
C ALA A 53 7.54 -10.43 -1.04
N ALA A 54 7.27 -10.15 0.25
CA ALA A 54 5.98 -9.72 0.77
C ALA A 54 5.91 -8.20 1.08
N ASP A 55 6.98 -7.46 0.75
CA ASP A 55 6.97 -6.00 0.84
C ASP A 55 5.95 -5.43 -0.15
N LEU A 56 5.35 -4.31 0.25
CA LEU A 56 4.46 -3.54 -0.60
C LEU A 56 4.97 -2.11 -0.68
N GLU A 57 4.71 -1.47 -1.81
CA GLU A 57 4.86 -0.04 -1.96
C GLU A 57 3.48 0.59 -2.08
N LEU A 58 3.29 1.68 -1.34
CA LEU A 58 2.06 2.42 -1.23
C LEU A 58 2.33 3.85 -1.67
N GLU A 59 1.73 4.22 -2.79
CA GLU A 59 1.70 5.61 -3.25
C GLU A 59 0.38 6.24 -2.83
N ILE A 60 0.48 7.40 -2.21
CA ILE A 60 -0.65 8.22 -1.77
C ILE A 60 -0.56 9.52 -2.54
N TYR A 61 -1.65 9.93 -3.18
CA TYR A 61 -1.74 11.26 -3.76
C TYR A 61 -3.14 11.84 -3.68
N ARG A 62 -3.25 13.17 -3.68
CA ARG A 62 -4.51 13.89 -3.76
C ARG A 62 -4.67 14.59 -5.10
N SER A 63 -5.81 14.37 -5.75
CA SER A 63 -6.23 15.13 -6.92
C SER A 63 -7.46 15.96 -6.55
N GLY A 64 -7.24 17.25 -6.32
CA GLY A 64 -8.24 18.12 -5.69
C GLY A 64 -8.61 17.61 -4.29
N SER A 65 -9.91 17.37 -4.06
CA SER A 65 -10.40 16.78 -2.81
C SER A 65 -10.35 15.25 -2.77
N SER A 66 -9.99 14.59 -3.89
CA SER A 66 -10.00 13.13 -4.00
C SER A 66 -8.70 12.52 -3.53
N LEU A 67 -8.77 11.67 -2.50
CA LEU A 67 -7.68 10.78 -2.10
C LEU A 67 -7.60 9.61 -3.09
N ASN A 68 -6.38 9.24 -3.46
CA ASN A 68 -6.06 8.26 -4.47
C ASN A 68 -4.85 7.45 -3.98
N LEU A 69 -4.92 6.11 -4.08
CA LEU A 69 -3.89 5.19 -3.61
C LEU A 69 -3.46 4.22 -4.71
N MET A 70 -2.18 3.90 -4.79
CA MET A 70 -1.67 2.74 -5.53
C MET A 70 -0.95 1.80 -4.57
N LEU A 71 -1.23 0.50 -4.69
CA LEU A 71 -0.44 -0.56 -4.07
C LEU A 71 0.27 -1.37 -5.16
N SER A 72 1.57 -1.56 -4.99
CA SER A 72 2.44 -2.32 -5.89
C SER A 72 3.37 -3.25 -5.12
N ARG A 73 4.02 -4.18 -5.81
CA ARG A 73 5.00 -5.13 -5.26
C ARG A 73 6.38 -4.82 -5.84
N PRO A 74 7.30 -4.21 -5.09
CA PRO A 74 8.63 -3.83 -5.60
C PRO A 74 9.41 -5.00 -6.21
N ASP A 75 9.34 -6.18 -5.58
CA ASP A 75 10.06 -7.38 -6.02
C ASP A 75 9.34 -8.12 -7.16
N GLN A 76 8.13 -7.70 -7.54
CA GLN A 76 7.30 -8.35 -8.56
C GLN A 76 6.71 -7.29 -9.49
N PRO A 77 7.53 -6.62 -10.34
CA PRO A 77 7.10 -5.47 -11.15
C PRO A 77 6.05 -5.81 -12.21
N LEU A 78 5.85 -7.09 -12.52
CA LEU A 78 4.81 -7.56 -13.45
C LEU A 78 3.52 -8.00 -12.73
N ALA A 79 3.50 -8.01 -11.39
CA ALA A 79 2.29 -8.35 -10.65
C ALA A 79 1.24 -7.23 -10.80
N PRO A 80 -0.06 -7.57 -10.88
CA PRO A 80 -1.12 -6.57 -10.97
C PRO A 80 -1.04 -5.51 -9.86
N LEU A 81 -1.27 -4.27 -10.25
CA LEU A 81 -1.32 -3.10 -9.37
C LEU A 81 -2.74 -2.90 -8.86
N LEU A 82 -2.89 -2.49 -7.60
CA LEU A 82 -4.18 -2.08 -7.06
C LEU A 82 -4.26 -0.55 -7.02
N TRP A 83 -5.13 -0.01 -7.86
CA TRP A 83 -5.55 1.37 -7.83
C TRP A 83 -6.78 1.56 -6.93
N HIS A 84 -6.80 2.55 -6.05
CA HIS A 84 -7.96 2.86 -5.22
C HIS A 84 -8.24 4.36 -5.14
N GLY A 85 -9.06 4.83 -6.09
CA GLY A 85 -9.77 6.11 -6.01
C GLY A 85 -11.09 5.94 -5.27
N GLN A 86 -12.23 6.22 -5.93
CA GLN A 86 -13.56 5.97 -5.36
C GLN A 86 -13.84 4.47 -5.13
N HIS A 87 -13.38 3.63 -6.05
CA HIS A 87 -13.50 2.17 -5.99
C HIS A 87 -12.13 1.51 -6.26
N PRO A 88 -11.88 0.31 -5.73
CA PRO A 88 -10.69 -0.45 -6.07
C PRO A 88 -10.75 -0.96 -7.52
N VAL A 89 -9.64 -0.85 -8.23
CA VAL A 89 -9.44 -1.32 -9.60
C VAL A 89 -8.09 -2.02 -9.67
N TRP A 90 -8.08 -3.24 -10.20
CA TRP A 90 -6.84 -3.95 -10.52
C TRP A 90 -6.41 -3.61 -11.93
N MET A 91 -5.11 -3.35 -12.11
CA MET A 91 -4.52 -2.99 -13.38
C MET A 91 -3.34 -3.92 -13.69
N ASP A 92 -3.21 -4.32 -14.94
CA ASP A 92 -2.00 -4.95 -15.44
C ASP A 92 -0.83 -3.97 -15.32
N ALA A 93 0.29 -4.41 -14.77
CA ALA A 93 1.42 -3.52 -14.49
C ALA A 93 2.13 -3.01 -15.76
N ASN A 94 1.99 -3.72 -16.88
CA ASN A 94 2.66 -3.38 -18.12
C ASN A 94 1.77 -2.53 -19.04
N SER A 95 0.51 -2.90 -19.21
CA SER A 95 -0.42 -2.16 -20.08
C SER A 95 -1.16 -1.02 -19.36
N GLY A 96 -1.28 -1.09 -18.03
CA GLY A 96 -2.13 -0.19 -17.25
C GLY A 96 -3.64 -0.44 -17.44
N GLU A 97 -4.01 -1.44 -18.24
CA GLU A 97 -5.41 -1.79 -18.47
C GLU A 97 -5.99 -2.52 -17.26
N ARG A 98 -7.30 -2.39 -17.08
CA ARG A 98 -8.00 -3.11 -16.02
C ARG A 98 -7.88 -4.62 -16.23
N CYS A 99 -7.48 -5.33 -15.17
CA CYS A 99 -7.39 -6.77 -15.16
C CYS A 99 -8.29 -7.39 -14.08
N GLU A 100 -8.31 -8.72 -14.02
CA GLU A 100 -8.95 -9.44 -12.93
C GLU A 100 -8.18 -9.28 -11.62
N ARG A 101 -8.90 -9.38 -10.50
CA ARG A 101 -8.30 -9.38 -9.16
C ARG A 101 -7.42 -10.63 -8.99
N PRO A 102 -6.15 -10.50 -8.56
CA PRO A 102 -5.31 -11.66 -8.29
C PRO A 102 -5.84 -12.47 -7.09
N PRO A 103 -5.45 -13.75 -6.95
CA PRO A 103 -5.96 -14.62 -5.87
C PRO A 103 -5.81 -14.01 -4.46
N ASP A 104 -4.68 -13.36 -4.19
CA ASP A 104 -4.36 -12.70 -2.92
C ASP A 104 -4.78 -11.21 -2.87
N GLY A 105 -5.61 -10.77 -3.82
CA GLY A 105 -6.03 -9.37 -3.93
C GLY A 105 -7.02 -8.91 -2.86
N ALA A 106 -7.84 -9.80 -2.29
CA ALA A 106 -8.85 -9.39 -1.30
C ALA A 106 -8.22 -8.77 -0.02
N PRO A 107 -7.16 -9.35 0.56
CA PRO A 107 -6.38 -8.70 1.61
C PRO A 107 -5.82 -7.32 1.24
N LEU A 108 -5.37 -7.13 -0.01
CA LEU A 108 -4.83 -5.86 -0.50
C LEU A 108 -5.92 -4.80 -0.66
N GLU A 109 -7.09 -5.18 -1.15
CA GLU A 109 -8.26 -4.29 -1.17
C GLU A 109 -8.71 -3.88 0.23
N ALA A 110 -8.68 -4.81 1.18
CA ALA A 110 -9.00 -4.53 2.58
C ALA A 110 -7.99 -3.54 3.19
N LEU A 111 -6.70 -3.73 2.93
CA LEU A 111 -5.65 -2.79 3.33
C LEU A 111 -5.89 -1.40 2.73
N ALA A 112 -6.07 -1.30 1.41
CA ALA A 112 -6.30 -0.04 0.72
C ALA A 112 -7.51 0.71 1.32
N ARG A 113 -8.62 0.01 1.56
CA ARG A 113 -9.81 0.61 2.18
C ARG A 113 -9.53 1.14 3.58
N ARG A 114 -8.75 0.40 4.38
CA ARG A 114 -8.40 0.78 5.75
C ARG A 114 -7.45 1.98 5.77
N VAL A 115 -6.48 2.02 4.86
CA VAL A 115 -5.58 3.18 4.66
C VAL A 115 -6.39 4.42 4.30
N ARG A 116 -7.34 4.32 3.37
CA ARG A 116 -8.22 5.45 3.01
C ARG A 116 -9.04 5.99 4.19
N ALA A 117 -9.46 5.12 5.10
CA ALA A 117 -10.21 5.54 6.28
C ALA A 117 -9.34 6.26 7.34
N LEU A 118 -8.01 6.15 7.25
CA LEU A 118 -7.06 6.81 8.15
C LEU A 118 -6.66 8.22 7.68
N LEU A 119 -6.93 8.58 6.42
CA LEU A 119 -6.41 9.77 5.72
C LEU A 119 -7.54 10.71 5.25
#